data_AF-A0A7S2M2G7-F1
#
_entry.id   AF-A0A7S2M2G7-F1
#
_cell.length_a   1.000
_cell.length_b   1.000
_cell.length_c   1.000
_cell.angle_alpha   90.00
_cell.angle_beta   90.00
_cell.angle_gamma   90.00
#
_symmetry.space_group_name_H-M   'P 1'
#
loop_
_entity.id
_entity.type
_entity.pdbx_description
1 polymer ?
#
loop_
_entity_poly.entity_id
_entity_poly.type
_entity_poly.pdbx_seq_one_letter_code
_entity_poly.pdbx_strand_id
1 'polypeptide(L)'
;RARRKTGPAEFVLNRVLSRSTLAFVLGGLLVSLLRKAHEAWQRLRRARAECLWRRHVDFSVIQACVLSTEHLQSLGRVEKRTLFVKPIAEMFRNEYILARVLQAAERATEAKDPMLLKFMSAEDKWHVLNTCTNHISSLFAPYHVFFNEARRTKSYYKSVWYCFTLTCAQTEAEGRWFITPLKPVGTGDCGSLRIRIVLVNEQELREIAAGELEEPESGIFNGRHESRWQICQRFSDLFGRQLRQVTGSGNHHQDWGRNLCGRFNKNKKLGSNNRITDMAAVPPDYEPEDNALLRIHIPFPSSSFRDRSAEDLKAGCGEEETVCKDVVLFE
;
A
#
# COMPACT_ATOMS: atom_id res chain seq x y z
N ARG A 1 89.07 11.82 49.90
CA ARG A 1 88.78 12.39 48.56
C ARG A 1 89.13 11.35 47.51
N ALA A 2 88.17 10.54 47.05
CA ALA A 2 88.35 9.63 45.92
C ALA A 2 87.45 10.08 44.77
N ARG A 3 88.05 10.68 43.73
CA ARG A 3 87.35 11.02 42.47
C ARG A 3 87.39 9.78 41.58
N ARG A 4 86.29 9.03 41.52
CA ARG A 4 86.09 7.99 40.50
C ARG A 4 85.96 8.68 39.14
N LYS A 5 86.92 8.41 38.24
CA LYS A 5 86.82 8.75 36.81
C LYS A 5 85.89 7.74 36.17
N THR A 6 84.64 8.12 35.92
CA THR A 6 83.73 7.36 35.05
C THR A 6 84.24 7.48 33.62
N GLY A 7 84.49 6.32 32.99
CA GLY A 7 85.09 6.25 31.66
C GLY A 7 84.08 6.60 30.56
N PRO A 8 84.54 7.09 29.39
CA PRO A 8 83.68 7.48 28.26
C PRO A 8 82.78 6.34 27.72
N ALA A 9 83.06 5.09 28.06
CA ALA A 9 82.27 3.92 27.69
C ALA A 9 80.88 3.88 28.36
N GLU A 10 80.73 4.36 29.60
CA GLU A 10 79.42 4.39 30.29
C GLU A 10 78.46 5.41 29.67
N PHE A 11 78.99 6.47 29.07
CA PHE A 11 78.20 7.53 28.46
C PHE A 11 77.59 7.09 27.11
N VAL A 12 78.29 6.24 26.37
CA VAL A 12 77.82 5.69 25.08
C VAL A 12 76.75 4.63 25.31
N LEU A 13 76.93 3.75 26.30
CA LEU A 13 75.96 2.70 26.62
C LEU A 13 74.61 3.29 27.06
N ASN A 14 74.63 4.35 27.90
CA ASN A 14 73.41 5.05 28.32
C ASN A 14 72.68 5.75 27.16
N ARG A 15 73.41 6.28 26.17
CA ARG A 15 72.78 6.89 24.98
C ARG A 15 72.11 5.84 24.09
N VAL A 16 72.73 4.68 23.89
CA VAL A 16 72.15 3.60 23.07
C VAL A 16 70.92 2.98 23.75
N LEU A 17 71.01 2.70 25.05
CA LEU A 17 69.87 2.21 25.85
C LEU A 17 68.71 3.22 25.88
N SER A 18 68.99 4.53 25.95
CA SER A 18 67.94 5.57 25.93
C SER A 18 67.21 5.65 24.58
N ARG A 19 67.89 5.40 23.45
CA ARG A 19 67.29 5.45 22.12
C ARG A 19 66.38 4.25 21.86
N SER A 20 66.81 3.06 22.28
CA SER A 20 66.02 1.83 22.13
C SER A 20 64.77 1.88 23.01
N THR A 21 64.89 2.30 24.27
CA THR A 21 63.74 2.45 25.17
C THR A 21 62.73 3.47 24.65
N LEU A 22 63.21 4.61 24.15
CA LEU A 22 62.33 5.64 23.57
C LEU A 22 61.60 5.13 22.32
N ALA A 23 62.27 4.34 21.47
CA ALA A 23 61.63 3.70 20.32
C ALA A 23 60.53 2.70 20.72
N PHE A 24 60.74 1.89 21.77
CA PHE A 24 59.70 0.98 22.28
C PHE A 24 58.50 1.73 22.87
N VAL A 25 58.74 2.81 23.62
CA VAL A 25 57.66 3.66 24.18
C VAL A 25 56.85 4.30 23.06
N LEU A 26 57.52 4.90 22.06
CA LEU A 26 56.86 5.50 20.90
C LEU A 26 56.09 4.45 20.08
N GLY A 27 56.66 3.27 19.87
CA GLY A 27 55.98 2.16 19.19
C GLY A 27 54.72 1.71 19.93
N GLY A 28 54.80 1.54 21.26
CA GLY A 28 53.65 1.20 22.10
C GLY A 28 52.54 2.25 22.07
N LEU A 29 52.91 3.55 22.10
CA LEU A 29 51.96 4.66 21.97
C LEU A 29 51.30 4.67 20.59
N LEU A 30 52.07 4.48 19.52
CA LEU A 30 51.54 4.42 18.16
C LEU A 30 50.55 3.26 17.99
N VAL A 31 50.90 2.06 18.47
CA VAL A 31 50.00 0.88 18.42
C VAL A 31 48.72 1.15 19.22
N SER A 32 48.82 1.74 20.41
CA SER A 32 47.66 2.10 21.23
C SER A 32 46.75 3.14 20.54
N LEU A 33 47.35 4.15 19.90
CA LEU A 33 46.62 5.15 19.12
C LEU A 33 45.91 4.54 17.91
N LEU A 34 46.61 3.69 17.14
CA LEU A 34 46.02 2.99 16.00
C LEU A 34 44.88 2.07 16.43
N ARG A 35 45.01 1.39 17.57
CA ARG A 35 43.94 0.54 18.11
C ARG A 35 42.72 1.38 18.51
N LYS A 36 42.92 2.48 19.23
CA LYS A 36 41.82 3.40 19.60
C LYS A 36 41.16 4.03 18.37
N ALA A 37 41.94 4.42 17.37
CA ALA A 37 41.42 4.95 16.11
C ALA A 37 40.60 3.89 15.36
N HIS A 38 41.07 2.64 15.32
CA HIS A 38 40.34 1.53 14.72
C HIS A 38 39.03 1.21 15.46
N GLU A 39 39.05 1.15 16.79
CA GLU A 39 37.85 0.97 17.61
C GLU A 39 36.84 2.12 17.41
N ALA A 40 37.30 3.37 17.39
CA ALA A 40 36.46 4.53 17.12
C ALA A 40 35.86 4.49 15.71
N TRP A 41 36.67 4.14 14.71
CA TRP A 41 36.20 3.97 13.33
C TRP A 41 35.17 2.85 13.20
N GLN A 42 35.38 1.71 13.87
CA GLN A 42 34.39 0.63 13.91
C GLN A 42 33.09 1.08 14.58
N ARG A 43 33.15 1.80 15.70
CA ARG A 43 31.95 2.33 16.37
C ARG A 43 31.21 3.30 15.47
N LEU A 44 31.91 4.21 14.81
CA LEU A 44 31.31 5.15 13.85
C LEU A 44 30.66 4.41 12.68
N ARG A 45 31.33 3.38 12.13
CA ARG A 45 30.80 2.56 11.04
C ARG A 45 29.55 1.79 11.47
N ARG A 46 29.54 1.21 12.68
CA ARG A 46 28.36 0.54 13.25
C ARG A 46 27.22 1.52 13.49
N ALA A 47 27.48 2.68 14.10
CA ALA A 47 26.47 3.71 14.32
C ALA A 47 25.86 4.23 13.00
N ARG A 48 26.69 4.38 11.95
CA ARG A 48 26.21 4.73 10.60
C ARG A 48 25.37 3.60 9.99
N ALA A 49 25.84 2.36 10.07
CA ALA A 49 25.10 1.21 9.57
C ALA A 49 23.76 1.03 10.30
N GLU A 50 23.74 1.25 11.61
CA GLU A 50 22.54 1.21 12.44
C GLU A 50 21.59 2.36 12.08
N CYS A 51 22.09 3.58 11.86
CA CYS A 51 21.27 4.70 11.40
C CYS A 51 20.67 4.44 10.01
N LEU A 52 21.44 3.86 9.09
CA LEU A 52 20.94 3.45 7.76
C LEU A 52 19.91 2.32 7.87
N TRP A 53 20.15 1.34 8.74
CA TRP A 53 19.22 0.23 9.00
C TRP A 53 17.91 0.69 9.63
N ARG A 54 17.97 1.64 10.56
CA ARG A 54 16.80 2.29 11.19
C ARG A 54 15.94 3.08 10.21
N ARG A 55 16.55 3.56 9.13
CA ARG A 55 15.86 4.26 8.03
C ARG A 55 15.44 3.32 6.91
N HIS A 56 15.85 2.05 6.96
CA HIS A 56 15.54 1.10 5.92
C HIS A 56 14.05 0.75 5.97
N VAL A 57 13.38 0.94 4.84
CA VAL A 57 11.98 0.56 4.64
C VAL A 57 12.01 -0.71 3.80
N ASP A 58 11.54 -1.81 4.39
CA ASP A 58 11.49 -3.08 3.69
C ASP A 58 10.14 -3.25 2.98
N PHE A 59 10.21 -3.37 1.65
CA PHE A 59 9.07 -3.58 0.75
C PHE A 59 8.96 -5.05 0.28
N SER A 60 9.62 -5.97 0.96
CA SER A 60 9.74 -7.37 0.53
C SER A 60 8.42 -8.15 0.48
N VAL A 61 7.39 -7.72 1.22
CA VAL A 61 6.16 -8.50 1.44
C VAL A 61 4.91 -7.74 1.05
N ILE A 62 4.05 -8.41 0.28
CA ILE A 62 2.69 -7.97 -0.01
C ILE A 62 1.67 -8.89 0.66
N GLN A 63 0.68 -8.26 1.29
CA GLN A 63 -0.45 -8.92 1.93
C GLN A 63 -1.71 -8.65 1.13
N ALA A 64 -2.46 -9.67 0.76
CA ALA A 64 -3.83 -9.51 0.29
C ALA A 64 -4.79 -9.78 1.44
N CYS A 65 -5.82 -8.95 1.58
CA CYS A 65 -6.87 -9.10 2.56
C CYS A 65 -8.24 -8.74 1.98
N VAL A 66 -9.26 -9.24 2.64
CA VAL A 66 -10.66 -8.91 2.42
C VAL A 66 -11.11 -8.05 3.59
N LEU A 67 -11.74 -6.91 3.30
CA LEU A 67 -12.50 -6.13 4.27
C LEU A 67 -14.00 -6.34 4.01
N SER A 68 -14.80 -6.39 5.06
CA SER A 68 -16.25 -6.53 4.93
C SER A 68 -16.96 -5.64 5.94
N THR A 69 -18.01 -4.98 5.45
CA THR A 69 -18.90 -4.07 6.20
C THR A 69 -20.16 -4.79 6.69
N GLU A 70 -20.29 -6.11 6.46
CA GLU A 70 -21.48 -6.92 6.77
C GLU A 70 -21.96 -6.74 8.23
N HIS A 71 -21.02 -6.61 9.16
CA HIS A 71 -21.28 -6.47 10.59
C HIS A 71 -21.14 -5.03 11.10
N LEU A 72 -21.05 -4.05 10.20
CA LEU A 72 -20.87 -2.66 10.58
C LEU A 72 -22.10 -2.14 11.33
N GLN A 73 -23.28 -2.23 10.72
CA GLN A 73 -24.51 -1.71 11.32
C GLN A 73 -24.93 -2.47 12.58
N SER A 74 -24.70 -3.78 12.63
CA SER A 74 -25.15 -4.62 13.75
C SER A 74 -24.18 -4.66 14.93
N LEU A 75 -22.87 -4.64 14.67
CA LEU A 75 -21.83 -4.85 15.69
C LEU A 75 -20.80 -3.73 15.76
N GLY A 76 -20.86 -2.72 14.88
CA GLY A 76 -19.81 -1.71 14.75
C GLY A 76 -18.48 -2.30 14.30
N ARG A 77 -18.49 -3.33 13.45
CA ARG A 77 -17.29 -4.05 13.03
C ARG A 77 -17.10 -4.04 11.52
N VAL A 78 -15.96 -3.49 11.09
CA VAL A 78 -15.36 -3.78 9.78
C VAL A 78 -14.45 -4.99 9.91
N GLU A 79 -14.87 -6.13 9.37
CA GLU A 79 -14.13 -7.38 9.43
C GLU A 79 -12.93 -7.37 8.48
N LYS A 80 -11.82 -8.00 8.88
CA LYS A 80 -10.63 -8.18 8.02
C LYS A 80 -10.23 -9.64 7.99
N ARG A 81 -10.15 -10.23 6.80
CA ARG A 81 -9.64 -11.58 6.57
C ARG A 81 -8.40 -11.53 5.69
N THR A 82 -7.28 -12.06 6.15
CA THR A 82 -6.08 -12.17 5.30
C THR A 82 -6.25 -13.32 4.32
N LEU A 83 -5.99 -13.06 3.05
CA LEU A 83 -6.06 -14.07 1.99
C LEU A 83 -4.72 -14.77 1.84
N PHE A 84 -3.66 -13.98 1.68
CA PHE A 84 -2.31 -14.46 1.59
C PHE A 84 -1.31 -13.37 1.97
N VAL A 85 -0.10 -13.81 2.26
CA VAL A 85 1.08 -12.98 2.45
C VAL A 85 2.18 -13.63 1.62
N LYS A 86 2.76 -12.89 0.68
CA LYS A 86 3.77 -13.41 -0.25
C LYS A 86 4.89 -12.39 -0.47
N PRO A 87 6.09 -12.84 -0.86
CA PRO A 87 7.12 -11.94 -1.36
C PRO A 87 6.59 -11.13 -2.56
N ILE A 88 6.88 -9.83 -2.60
CA ILE A 88 6.42 -8.94 -3.68
C ILE A 88 6.91 -9.41 -5.05
N ALA A 89 8.12 -9.98 -5.12
CA ALA A 89 8.71 -10.53 -6.34
C ALA A 89 7.93 -11.75 -6.88
N GLU A 90 7.28 -12.53 -6.02
CA GLU A 90 6.41 -13.63 -6.47
C GLU A 90 5.11 -13.12 -7.08
N MET A 91 4.61 -11.98 -6.57
CA MET A 91 3.39 -11.36 -7.05
C MET A 91 3.61 -10.64 -8.39
N PHE A 92 4.68 -9.85 -8.50
CA PHE A 92 5.07 -9.11 -9.70
C PHE A 92 6.30 -9.73 -10.35
N ARG A 93 6.09 -10.80 -11.14
CA ARG A 93 7.18 -11.50 -11.84
C ARG A 93 7.84 -10.66 -12.95
N ASN A 94 7.17 -9.63 -13.45
CA ASN A 94 7.76 -8.71 -14.40
C ASN A 94 8.65 -7.71 -13.65
N GLU A 95 9.96 -7.83 -13.84
CA GLU A 95 10.97 -7.01 -13.16
C GLU A 95 10.77 -5.51 -13.39
N TYR A 96 10.32 -5.10 -14.57
CA TYR A 96 10.02 -3.70 -14.86
C TYR A 96 8.89 -3.20 -13.96
N ILE A 97 7.75 -3.90 -13.94
CA ILE A 97 6.61 -3.50 -13.10
C ILE A 97 6.96 -3.55 -11.61
N LEU A 98 7.70 -4.56 -11.17
CA LEU A 98 8.20 -4.65 -9.80
C LEU A 98 9.05 -3.43 -9.43
N ALA A 99 10.01 -3.04 -10.28
CA ALA A 99 10.84 -1.87 -10.05
C ALA A 99 10.00 -0.58 -9.98
N ARG A 100 8.97 -0.45 -10.82
CA ARG A 100 8.05 0.71 -10.80
C ARG A 100 7.21 0.76 -9.52
N VAL A 101 6.73 -0.38 -9.04
CA VAL A 101 6.01 -0.50 -7.77
C VAL A 101 6.92 -0.12 -6.60
N LEU A 102 8.15 -0.64 -6.55
CA LEU A 102 9.11 -0.32 -5.48
C LEU A 102 9.48 1.17 -5.49
N GLN A 103 9.78 1.73 -6.65
CA GLN A 103 10.08 3.17 -6.80
C GLN A 103 8.89 4.04 -6.35
N ALA A 104 7.67 3.66 -6.69
CA ALA A 104 6.47 4.37 -6.25
C ALA A 104 6.28 4.25 -4.73
N ALA A 105 6.58 3.09 -4.14
CA ALA A 105 6.46 2.84 -2.71
C ALA A 105 7.48 3.65 -1.89
N GLU A 106 8.69 3.81 -2.40
CA GLU A 106 9.72 4.70 -1.84
C GLU A 106 9.22 6.15 -1.83
N ARG A 107 8.72 6.65 -2.98
CA ARG A 107 8.20 8.03 -3.08
C ARG A 107 6.99 8.28 -2.18
N ALA A 108 6.07 7.33 -2.12
CA ALA A 108 4.91 7.36 -1.22
C ALA A 108 5.37 7.47 0.24
N THR A 109 6.37 6.67 0.62
CA THR A 109 6.94 6.70 1.96
C THR A 109 7.62 8.04 2.28
N GLU A 110 8.40 8.58 1.36
CA GLU A 110 9.05 9.90 1.50
C GLU A 110 8.03 11.04 1.63
N ALA A 111 6.95 10.97 0.84
CA ALA A 111 5.86 11.94 0.88
C ALA A 111 4.93 11.78 2.10
N LYS A 112 5.09 10.70 2.88
CA LYS A 112 4.13 10.25 3.91
C LYS A 112 2.70 10.13 3.36
N ASP A 113 2.59 9.79 2.09
CA ASP A 113 1.33 9.58 1.39
C ASP A 113 1.14 8.06 1.26
N PRO A 114 0.05 7.47 1.79
CA PRO A 114 -0.18 6.04 1.62
C PRO A 114 -0.40 5.66 0.14
N MET A 115 -0.74 6.62 -0.74
CA MET A 115 -1.25 6.36 -2.09
C MET A 115 -0.15 6.01 -3.09
N LEU A 116 0.13 4.71 -3.24
CA LEU A 116 1.15 4.20 -4.17
C LEU A 116 0.99 4.75 -5.59
N LEU A 117 -0.23 4.65 -6.13
CA LEU A 117 -0.46 4.85 -7.55
C LEU A 117 -0.39 6.33 -7.94
N LYS A 118 -0.46 7.27 -6.99
CA LYS A 118 -0.19 8.69 -7.24
C LYS A 118 1.19 8.92 -7.87
N PHE A 119 2.14 8.03 -7.58
CA PHE A 119 3.51 8.07 -8.08
C PHE A 119 3.76 7.17 -9.30
N MET A 120 2.71 6.59 -9.89
CA MET A 120 2.79 5.67 -11.04
C MET A 120 2.10 6.22 -12.29
N SER A 121 2.62 5.85 -13.47
CA SER A 121 1.99 6.19 -14.75
C SER A 121 0.70 5.40 -14.97
N ALA A 122 -0.22 5.90 -15.80
CA ALA A 122 -1.50 5.22 -16.08
C ALA A 122 -1.31 3.79 -16.65
N GLU A 123 -0.29 3.58 -17.48
CA GLU A 123 0.06 2.25 -18.02
C GLU A 123 0.54 1.31 -16.92
N ASP A 124 1.46 1.78 -16.07
CA ASP A 124 1.97 0.98 -14.94
C ASP A 124 0.83 0.61 -13.97
N LYS A 125 -0.10 1.53 -13.70
CA LYS A 125 -1.30 1.28 -12.87
C LYS A 125 -2.13 0.12 -13.41
N TRP A 126 -2.37 0.09 -14.72
CA TRP A 126 -3.14 -0.97 -15.37
C TRP A 126 -2.48 -2.35 -15.17
N HIS A 127 -1.16 -2.43 -15.35
CA HIS A 127 -0.43 -3.68 -15.16
C HIS A 127 -0.46 -4.17 -13.72
N VAL A 128 -0.22 -3.25 -12.76
CA VAL A 128 -0.29 -3.57 -11.34
C VAL A 128 -1.66 -4.13 -10.99
N LEU A 129 -2.71 -3.47 -11.45
CA LEU A 129 -4.07 -3.85 -11.17
C LEU A 129 -4.46 -5.19 -11.79
N ASN A 130 -4.09 -5.41 -13.06
CA ASN A 130 -4.37 -6.67 -13.73
C ASN A 130 -3.66 -7.83 -13.00
N THR A 131 -2.40 -7.64 -12.60
CA THR A 131 -1.67 -8.63 -11.80
C THR A 131 -2.37 -8.90 -10.47
N CYS A 132 -2.73 -7.85 -9.72
CA CYS A 132 -3.48 -7.95 -8.47
C CYS A 132 -4.78 -8.75 -8.66
N THR A 133 -5.62 -8.33 -9.59
CA THR A 133 -6.90 -8.96 -9.90
C THR A 133 -6.72 -10.44 -10.23
N ASN A 134 -5.77 -10.79 -11.09
CA ASN A 134 -5.50 -12.19 -11.46
C ASN A 134 -5.15 -13.06 -10.24
N HIS A 135 -4.34 -12.56 -9.30
CA HIS A 135 -4.03 -13.29 -8.07
C HIS A 135 -5.26 -13.50 -7.19
N ILE A 136 -6.11 -12.48 -7.00
CA ILE A 136 -7.38 -12.65 -6.25
C ILE A 136 -8.30 -13.63 -6.97
N SER A 137 -8.52 -13.44 -8.27
CA SER A 137 -9.45 -14.26 -9.03
C SER A 137 -9.04 -15.73 -8.98
N SER A 138 -7.75 -16.04 -8.99
CA SER A 138 -7.26 -17.42 -8.83
C SER A 138 -7.61 -18.05 -7.48
N LEU A 139 -7.70 -17.25 -6.41
CA LEU A 139 -8.04 -17.72 -5.07
C LEU A 139 -9.55 -17.76 -4.84
N PHE A 140 -10.29 -16.84 -5.45
CA PHE A 140 -11.73 -16.66 -5.24
C PHE A 140 -12.61 -17.33 -6.28
N ALA A 141 -12.11 -17.72 -7.45
CA ALA A 141 -12.91 -18.43 -8.44
C ALA A 141 -13.66 -19.65 -7.86
N PRO A 142 -13.04 -20.49 -7.00
CA PRO A 142 -13.76 -21.60 -6.37
C PRO A 142 -14.85 -21.13 -5.38
N TYR A 143 -14.59 -20.07 -4.64
CA TYR A 143 -15.55 -19.53 -3.67
C TYR A 143 -16.71 -18.79 -4.35
N HIS A 144 -16.49 -18.12 -5.49
CA HIS A 144 -17.57 -17.55 -6.28
C HIS A 144 -18.55 -18.62 -6.77
N VAL A 145 -18.06 -19.79 -7.17
CA VAL A 145 -18.93 -20.94 -7.49
C VAL A 145 -19.77 -21.32 -6.27
N PHE A 146 -19.13 -21.45 -5.10
CA PHE A 146 -19.84 -21.78 -3.86
C PHE A 146 -20.84 -20.71 -3.44
N PHE A 147 -20.50 -19.42 -3.51
CA PHE A 147 -21.40 -18.32 -3.16
C PHE A 147 -22.55 -18.16 -4.17
N ASN A 148 -22.29 -18.40 -5.46
CA ASN A 148 -23.33 -18.44 -6.48
C ASN A 148 -24.27 -19.64 -6.31
N GLU A 149 -23.77 -20.80 -5.86
CA GLU A 149 -24.61 -21.95 -5.50
C GLU A 149 -25.34 -21.77 -4.15
N ALA A 150 -24.72 -21.10 -3.17
CA ALA A 150 -25.28 -20.83 -1.86
C ALA A 150 -26.43 -19.79 -1.89
N ARG A 151 -26.58 -19.04 -2.98
CA ARG A 151 -27.77 -18.21 -3.26
C ARG A 151 -29.08 -19.01 -3.37
N ARG A 152 -29.04 -20.35 -3.32
CA ARG A 152 -30.22 -21.21 -3.09
C ARG A 152 -30.87 -21.03 -1.72
N THR A 153 -30.21 -20.36 -0.78
CA THR A 153 -30.76 -19.95 0.52
C THR A 153 -30.62 -18.44 0.69
N LYS A 154 -31.39 -17.82 1.60
CA LYS A 154 -31.27 -16.39 1.99
C LYS A 154 -29.90 -16.13 2.66
N SER A 155 -28.83 -16.25 1.90
CA SER A 155 -27.46 -16.04 2.32
C SER A 155 -27.22 -14.55 2.51
N TYR A 156 -26.71 -14.18 3.68
CA TYR A 156 -26.38 -12.82 4.11
C TYR A 156 -25.09 -12.26 3.46
N TYR A 157 -24.45 -13.03 2.57
CA TYR A 157 -23.22 -12.60 1.92
C TYR A 157 -23.50 -11.42 0.97
N LYS A 158 -23.39 -10.21 1.51
CA LYS A 158 -23.36 -8.94 0.79
C LYS A 158 -21.91 -8.45 0.76
N SER A 159 -21.49 -8.09 -0.45
CA SER A 159 -20.34 -7.28 -0.87
C SER A 159 -19.04 -7.35 -0.04
N VAL A 160 -17.93 -7.54 -0.76
CA VAL A 160 -16.63 -7.73 -0.15
C VAL A 160 -15.62 -6.78 -0.78
N TRP A 161 -14.95 -6.00 0.07
CA TRP A 161 -13.83 -5.16 -0.32
C TRP A 161 -12.60 -6.06 -0.40
N TYR A 162 -11.93 -6.11 -1.53
CA TYR A 162 -10.65 -6.79 -1.65
C TYR A 162 -9.51 -5.77 -1.54
N CYS A 163 -8.80 -5.76 -0.42
CA CYS A 163 -7.67 -4.88 -0.16
C CYS A 163 -6.34 -5.63 -0.29
N PHE A 164 -5.55 -5.33 -1.31
CA PHE A 164 -4.11 -5.56 -1.27
C PHE A 164 -3.45 -4.48 -0.42
N THR A 165 -2.46 -4.89 0.36
CA THR A 165 -1.67 -4.05 1.22
C THR A 165 -0.22 -4.45 1.01
N LEU A 166 0.55 -3.61 0.32
CA LEU A 166 1.99 -3.65 0.42
C LEU A 166 2.37 -3.25 1.85
N THR A 167 2.94 -4.21 2.58
CA THR A 167 3.33 -3.98 3.96
C THR A 167 4.76 -3.50 3.99
N CYS A 168 4.95 -2.23 4.33
CA CYS A 168 6.26 -1.62 4.44
C CYS A 168 6.72 -1.74 5.89
N ALA A 169 7.61 -2.67 6.19
CA ALA A 169 8.20 -2.73 7.52
C ALA A 169 9.15 -1.54 7.70
N GLN A 170 8.91 -0.73 8.72
CA GLN A 170 9.79 0.38 9.11
C GLN A 170 10.40 0.05 10.46
N THR A 171 11.71 0.11 10.56
CA THR A 171 12.42 -0.19 11.81
C THR A 171 12.18 0.87 12.88
N GLU A 172 11.81 2.09 12.51
CA GLU A 172 11.36 3.16 13.43
C GLU A 172 10.15 3.89 12.82
N ALA A 173 9.03 3.98 13.54
CA ALA A 173 7.96 4.94 13.22
C ALA A 173 7.25 5.43 14.49
N GLU A 174 6.82 6.69 14.47
CA GLU A 174 6.01 7.27 15.54
C GLU A 174 4.56 6.73 15.45
N GLY A 175 4.00 6.29 16.58
CA GLY A 175 2.55 6.12 16.73
C GLY A 175 1.94 4.73 16.44
N ARG A 176 2.53 3.63 16.93
CA ARG A 176 1.81 2.35 16.96
C ARG A 176 1.03 2.11 18.25
N TRP A 177 -0.25 1.78 18.07
CA TRP A 177 -1.14 1.20 19.07
C TRP A 177 -0.83 -0.30 19.19
N PHE A 178 -0.19 -0.71 20.28
CA PHE A 178 -0.13 -2.13 20.63
C PHE A 178 -1.57 -2.61 20.93
N ILE A 179 -1.83 -3.88 20.64
CA ILE A 179 -3.15 -4.53 20.78
C ILE A 179 -3.65 -4.53 22.25
N THR A 180 -2.82 -4.07 23.19
CA THR A 180 -3.14 -3.98 24.60
C THR A 180 -3.06 -2.52 25.07
N PRO A 181 -4.18 -1.89 25.51
CA PRO A 181 -4.21 -0.49 25.96
C PRO A 181 -3.39 -0.22 27.23
N LEU A 182 -2.83 -1.25 27.87
CA LEU A 182 -2.22 -1.18 29.20
C LEU A 182 -0.70 -1.10 29.20
N LYS A 183 -0.04 -1.07 28.04
CA LYS A 183 1.43 -1.00 27.98
C LYS A 183 1.88 0.03 26.95
N PRO A 184 2.44 1.18 27.37
CA PRO A 184 3.05 2.12 26.44
C PRO A 184 4.20 1.41 25.72
N VAL A 185 4.28 1.64 24.42
CA VAL A 185 5.25 0.99 23.55
C VAL A 185 6.65 1.53 23.83
N GLY A 186 7.64 0.65 23.96
CA GLY A 186 9.04 1.05 24.18
C GLY A 186 9.66 1.76 22.98
N THR A 187 10.76 2.49 23.20
CA THR A 187 11.48 3.31 22.20
C THR A 187 12.17 2.55 21.06
N GLY A 188 11.89 1.25 20.91
CA GLY A 188 12.50 0.38 19.89
C GLY A 188 11.47 -0.41 19.08
N ASP A 189 10.24 0.08 18.98
CA ASP A 189 9.20 -0.58 18.21
C ASP A 189 9.27 -0.25 16.72
N CYS A 190 9.09 -1.28 15.90
CA CYS A 190 9.10 -1.19 14.46
C CYS A 190 7.71 -0.74 13.98
N GLY A 191 7.67 0.45 13.39
CA GLY A 191 6.54 0.88 12.57
C GLY A 191 6.25 -0.09 11.44
N SER A 192 5.05 -0.06 10.90
CA SER A 192 4.92 -0.48 9.51
C SER A 192 3.95 0.46 8.84
N LEU A 193 4.46 1.14 7.83
CA LEU A 193 3.66 1.84 6.87
C LEU A 193 2.94 0.78 6.03
N ARG A 194 1.70 1.05 5.64
CA ARG A 194 0.89 0.13 4.84
C ARG A 194 0.37 0.90 3.65
N ILE A 195 0.95 0.59 2.50
CA ILE A 195 0.55 1.13 1.22
C ILE A 195 -0.49 0.16 0.63
N ARG A 196 -1.62 0.62 0.08
CA ARG A 196 -2.76 -0.25 -0.26
C ARG A 196 -3.20 -0.11 -1.72
N ILE A 197 -3.74 -1.19 -2.25
CA ILE A 197 -4.44 -1.23 -3.53
C ILE A 197 -5.77 -1.91 -3.21
N VAL A 198 -6.89 -1.21 -3.36
CA VAL A 198 -8.19 -1.66 -2.86
C VAL A 198 -9.17 -1.83 -4.01
N LEU A 199 -9.56 -3.07 -4.30
CA LEU A 199 -10.72 -3.32 -5.15
C LEU A 199 -11.96 -3.34 -4.26
N VAL A 200 -13.00 -2.62 -4.65
CA VAL A 200 -14.27 -2.58 -3.93
C VAL A 200 -15.42 -2.70 -4.91
N ASN A 201 -16.57 -3.13 -4.40
CA ASN A 201 -17.80 -3.03 -5.15
C ASN A 201 -18.24 -1.55 -5.25
N GLU A 202 -18.56 -1.09 -6.46
CA GLU A 202 -19.09 0.27 -6.68
C GLU A 202 -20.30 0.56 -5.81
N GLN A 203 -21.16 -0.44 -5.65
CA GLN A 203 -22.42 -0.29 -4.94
C GLN A 203 -22.21 0.06 -3.46
N GLU A 204 -21.22 -0.54 -2.79
CA GLU A 204 -20.92 -0.20 -1.40
C GLU A 204 -20.41 1.24 -1.27
N LEU A 205 -19.58 1.72 -2.20
CA LEU A 205 -19.15 3.12 -2.18
C LEU A 205 -20.32 4.07 -2.38
N ARG A 206 -21.27 3.71 -3.25
CA ARG A 206 -22.49 4.51 -3.44
C ARG A 206 -23.32 4.55 -2.17
N GLU A 207 -23.51 3.40 -1.51
CA GLU A 207 -24.26 3.31 -0.25
C GLU A 207 -23.60 4.16 0.85
N ILE A 208 -22.26 4.13 0.98
CA ILE A 208 -21.55 4.99 1.94
C ILE A 208 -21.68 6.47 1.55
N ALA A 209 -21.49 6.81 0.29
CA ALA A 209 -21.54 8.19 -0.20
C ALA A 209 -22.94 8.81 -0.05
N ALA A 210 -23.98 7.98 -0.21
CA ALA A 210 -25.38 8.38 -0.06
C ALA A 210 -25.85 8.41 1.40
N GLY A 211 -25.04 7.95 2.36
CA GLY A 211 -25.45 7.82 3.76
C GLY A 211 -26.40 6.64 4.02
N GLU A 212 -26.50 5.69 3.10
CA GLU A 212 -27.27 4.45 3.29
C GLU A 212 -26.52 3.46 4.18
N LEU A 213 -25.18 3.52 4.15
CA LEU A 213 -24.28 2.75 5.01
C LEU A 213 -23.45 3.71 5.87
N GLU A 214 -23.87 3.88 7.12
CA GLU A 214 -23.23 4.78 8.09
C GLU A 214 -22.61 4.03 9.28
N GLU A 215 -21.88 4.78 10.09
CA GLU A 215 -21.43 4.32 11.41
C GLU A 215 -22.66 3.98 12.28
N PRO A 216 -22.68 2.86 13.01
CA PRO A 216 -23.82 2.57 13.88
C PRO A 216 -23.96 3.59 15.01
N GLU A 217 -25.20 3.88 15.40
CA GLU A 217 -25.50 4.81 16.52
C GLU A 217 -24.87 4.38 17.85
N SER A 218 -24.63 3.08 18.03
CA SER A 218 -23.95 2.52 19.20
C SER A 218 -22.44 2.78 19.23
N GLY A 219 -21.89 3.34 18.15
CA GLY A 219 -20.47 3.59 17.96
C GLY A 219 -19.70 2.37 17.47
N ILE A 220 -18.47 2.61 17.03
CA ILE A 220 -17.59 1.55 16.54
C ILE A 220 -16.99 0.71 17.67
N PHE A 221 -16.91 -0.61 17.45
CA PHE A 221 -16.52 -1.58 18.46
C PHE A 221 -15.16 -1.29 19.14
N ASN A 222 -14.18 -0.79 18.38
CA ASN A 222 -12.90 -0.29 18.90
C ASN A 222 -12.15 0.52 17.84
N GLY A 223 -11.07 1.20 18.25
CA GLY A 223 -10.25 2.04 17.37
C GLY A 223 -9.65 1.33 16.13
N ARG A 224 -9.52 -0.01 16.14
CA ARG A 224 -9.08 -0.75 14.95
C ARG A 224 -10.16 -0.81 13.89
N HIS A 225 -11.42 -1.05 14.28
CA HIS A 225 -12.54 -1.02 13.34
C HIS A 225 -12.81 0.41 12.88
N GLU A 226 -12.59 1.39 13.75
CA GLU A 226 -12.75 2.82 13.44
C GLU A 226 -11.77 3.25 12.36
N SER A 227 -10.49 2.94 12.54
CA SER A 227 -9.47 3.18 11.52
C SER A 227 -9.79 2.50 10.18
N ARG A 228 -10.41 1.32 10.18
CA ARG A 228 -10.83 0.65 8.93
C ARG A 228 -12.03 1.34 8.29
N TRP A 229 -12.97 1.82 9.11
CA TRP A 229 -14.15 2.51 8.64
C TRP A 229 -13.80 3.87 8.04
N GLN A 230 -12.94 4.65 8.70
CA GLN A 230 -12.42 5.92 8.20
C GLN A 230 -11.78 5.78 6.81
N ILE A 231 -11.13 4.65 6.55
CA ILE A 231 -10.57 4.33 5.24
C ILE A 231 -11.67 4.12 4.20
N CYS A 232 -12.72 3.37 4.55
CA CYS A 232 -13.88 3.18 3.68
C CYS A 232 -14.58 4.51 3.37
N GLN A 233 -14.70 5.40 4.36
CA GLN A 233 -15.24 6.74 4.19
C GLN A 233 -14.37 7.59 3.26
N ARG A 234 -13.05 7.62 3.48
CA ARG A 234 -12.12 8.36 2.60
C ARG A 234 -12.24 7.92 1.14
N PHE A 235 -12.39 6.61 0.91
CA PHE A 235 -12.61 6.07 -0.42
C PHE A 235 -13.94 6.48 -1.03
N SER A 236 -15.00 6.46 -0.22
CA SER A 236 -16.32 6.95 -0.62
C SER A 236 -16.28 8.43 -1.02
N ASP A 237 -15.54 9.26 -0.28
CA ASP A 237 -15.38 10.68 -0.58
C ASP A 237 -14.66 10.92 -1.91
N LEU A 238 -13.55 10.20 -2.14
CA LEU A 238 -12.82 10.22 -3.41
C LEU A 238 -13.73 9.78 -4.57
N PHE A 239 -14.53 8.74 -4.36
CA PHE A 239 -15.49 8.26 -5.34
C PHE A 239 -16.58 9.31 -5.62
N GLY A 240 -17.15 9.93 -4.59
CA GLY A 240 -18.14 10.98 -4.74
C GLY A 240 -17.58 12.20 -5.47
N ARG A 241 -16.32 12.59 -5.23
CA ARG A 241 -15.65 13.65 -5.99
C ARG A 241 -15.49 13.30 -7.46
N GLN A 242 -14.95 12.13 -7.77
CA GLN A 242 -14.75 11.70 -9.15
C GLN A 242 -16.08 11.50 -9.89
N LEU A 243 -17.10 10.96 -9.23
CA LEU A 243 -18.44 10.82 -9.79
C LEU A 243 -19.06 12.17 -10.13
N ARG A 244 -18.96 13.16 -9.23
CA ARG A 244 -19.42 14.54 -9.48
C ARG A 244 -18.70 15.18 -10.66
N GLN A 245 -17.38 15.01 -10.76
CA GLN A 245 -16.58 15.53 -11.87
C GLN A 245 -16.99 14.92 -13.22
N VAL A 246 -17.24 13.60 -13.26
CA VAL A 246 -17.59 12.91 -14.51
C VAL A 246 -19.03 13.17 -14.93
N THR A 247 -19.98 13.19 -13.99
CA THR A 247 -21.41 13.29 -14.29
C THR A 247 -21.93 14.73 -14.29
N GLY A 248 -21.20 15.67 -13.69
CA GLY A 248 -21.66 17.04 -13.45
C GLY A 248 -22.81 17.16 -12.45
N SER A 249 -23.12 16.08 -11.72
CA SER A 249 -24.30 15.98 -10.85
C SER A 249 -23.92 15.59 -9.43
N GLY A 250 -24.64 16.14 -8.46
CA GLY A 250 -24.51 15.79 -7.03
C GLY A 250 -25.19 14.47 -6.65
N ASN A 251 -25.86 13.78 -7.58
CA ASN A 251 -26.57 12.54 -7.28
C ASN A 251 -25.60 11.34 -7.24
N HIS A 252 -25.42 10.75 -6.05
CA HIS A 252 -24.56 9.58 -5.82
C HIS A 252 -25.03 8.28 -6.48
N HIS A 253 -26.28 8.21 -6.95
CA HIS A 253 -26.80 7.06 -7.70
C HIS A 253 -26.72 7.24 -9.22
N GLN A 254 -26.25 8.39 -9.69
CA GLN A 254 -26.13 8.61 -11.13
C GLN A 254 -25.13 7.64 -11.72
N ASP A 255 -25.50 7.02 -12.85
CA ASP A 255 -24.58 6.12 -13.52
C ASP A 255 -23.35 6.90 -13.97
N TRP A 256 -22.19 6.30 -13.75
CA TRP A 256 -20.90 6.88 -14.12
C TRP A 256 -20.71 6.98 -15.65
N GLY A 257 -21.69 6.50 -16.42
CA GLY A 257 -21.63 6.32 -17.86
C GLY A 257 -20.82 5.09 -18.27
N ARG A 258 -20.65 4.92 -19.58
CA ARG A 258 -19.83 3.84 -20.16
C ARG A 258 -18.34 4.20 -19.98
N ASN A 259 -17.71 3.63 -18.95
CA ASN A 259 -16.29 3.57 -18.56
C ASN A 259 -15.27 4.56 -19.19
N LEU A 260 -14.46 5.17 -18.32
CA LEU A 260 -13.19 5.86 -18.64
C LEU A 260 -12.13 4.94 -19.26
N CYS A 261 -12.21 3.62 -19.02
CA CYS A 261 -11.49 2.60 -19.79
C CYS A 261 -12.13 2.44 -21.16
N GLY A 262 -12.22 3.55 -21.92
CA GLY A 262 -12.85 3.62 -23.22
C GLY A 262 -12.51 2.37 -23.99
N ARG A 263 -13.51 1.70 -24.59
CA ARG A 263 -13.24 0.56 -25.47
C ARG A 263 -12.06 0.98 -26.34
N PHE A 264 -10.92 0.27 -26.24
CA PHE A 264 -9.93 0.27 -27.30
C PHE A 264 -10.76 -0.02 -28.54
N ASN A 265 -11.06 1.03 -29.29
CA ASN A 265 -12.11 1.02 -30.28
C ASN A 265 -11.53 0.20 -31.42
N LYS A 266 -11.68 -1.12 -31.35
CA LYS A 266 -11.24 -2.05 -32.39
C LYS A 266 -12.07 -1.71 -33.61
N ASN A 267 -11.49 -0.89 -34.47
CA ASN A 267 -11.89 -0.67 -35.85
C ASN A 267 -13.37 -0.35 -36.05
N LYS A 268 -13.75 0.91 -35.86
CA LYS A 268 -14.59 1.55 -36.87
C LYS A 268 -13.70 2.41 -37.74
N LYS A 269 -13.40 1.90 -38.94
CA LYS A 269 -13.00 2.72 -40.07
C LYS A 269 -14.06 3.81 -40.26
N LEU A 270 -13.58 5.03 -40.53
CA LEU A 270 -14.31 6.27 -40.83
C LEU A 270 -14.85 7.09 -39.63
N GLY A 271 -14.32 8.32 -39.56
CA GLY A 271 -14.84 9.44 -38.77
C GLY A 271 -13.98 9.78 -37.56
N SER A 272 -13.12 10.78 -37.70
CA SER A 272 -12.29 11.33 -36.60
C SER A 272 -13.17 11.91 -35.48
N ASN A 273 -13.57 11.08 -34.54
CA ASN A 273 -14.10 11.55 -33.26
C ASN A 273 -12.93 11.77 -32.30
N ASN A 274 -12.38 12.99 -32.31
CA ASN A 274 -11.37 13.54 -31.39
C ASN A 274 -11.82 13.63 -29.91
N ARG A 275 -12.87 12.90 -29.48
CA ARG A 275 -13.52 13.10 -28.18
C ARG A 275 -12.90 12.37 -26.99
N ILE A 276 -11.81 11.61 -27.19
CA ILE A 276 -11.06 11.02 -26.06
C ILE A 276 -9.90 11.95 -25.62
N THR A 277 -9.52 12.92 -26.45
CA THR A 277 -8.49 13.92 -26.14
C THR A 277 -9.03 15.22 -25.54
N ASP A 278 -10.34 15.46 -25.59
CA ASP A 278 -10.96 16.48 -24.74
C ASP A 278 -11.14 15.87 -23.35
N MET A 279 -10.03 15.65 -22.63
CA MET A 279 -10.10 15.78 -21.18
C MET A 279 -10.62 17.21 -20.97
N ALA A 280 -11.90 17.34 -20.64
CA ALA A 280 -12.49 18.61 -20.27
C ALA A 280 -11.49 19.33 -19.38
N ALA A 281 -11.28 20.63 -19.64
CA ALA A 281 -10.31 21.44 -18.92
C ALA A 281 -10.34 21.06 -17.44
N VAL A 282 -9.19 20.62 -16.94
CA VAL A 282 -9.03 20.09 -15.58
C VAL A 282 -9.75 21.07 -14.64
N PRO A 283 -10.76 20.62 -13.88
CA PRO A 283 -11.51 21.50 -12.98
C PRO A 283 -10.54 22.26 -12.07
N PRO A 284 -10.83 23.53 -11.74
CA PRO A 284 -9.93 24.34 -10.91
C PRO A 284 -9.71 23.74 -9.51
N ASP A 285 -10.62 22.87 -9.06
CA ASP A 285 -10.62 22.11 -7.80
C ASP A 285 -10.06 20.69 -7.95
N TYR A 286 -9.47 20.35 -9.10
CA TYR A 286 -8.93 19.02 -9.34
C TYR A 286 -7.71 18.74 -8.46
N GLU A 287 -7.81 17.73 -7.61
CA GLU A 287 -6.68 17.22 -6.86
C GLU A 287 -6.05 16.02 -7.59
N PRO A 288 -4.72 15.82 -7.51
CA PRO A 288 -4.07 14.64 -8.09
C PRO A 288 -4.64 13.31 -7.60
N GLU A 289 -5.28 13.30 -6.42
CA GLU A 289 -5.95 12.15 -5.81
C GLU A 289 -7.28 11.80 -6.50
N ASP A 290 -7.87 12.71 -7.27
CA ASP A 290 -9.13 12.45 -7.99
C ASP A 290 -8.93 11.47 -9.17
N ASN A 291 -7.68 11.25 -9.60
CA ASN A 291 -7.29 10.17 -10.53
C ASN A 291 -6.83 8.88 -9.82
N ALA A 292 -7.16 8.72 -8.54
CA ALA A 292 -6.83 7.54 -7.74
C ALA A 292 -7.90 6.44 -7.80
N LEU A 293 -8.91 6.52 -8.68
CA LEU A 293 -9.83 5.40 -8.91
C LEU A 293 -9.84 4.98 -10.37
N LEU A 294 -9.78 3.67 -10.58
CA LEU A 294 -9.97 3.04 -11.87
C LEU A 294 -11.21 2.15 -11.80
N ARG A 295 -12.15 2.33 -12.72
CA ARG A 295 -13.33 1.47 -12.79
C ARG A 295 -13.06 0.29 -13.72
N ILE A 296 -13.29 -0.94 -13.24
CA ILE A 296 -13.29 -2.14 -14.08
C ILE A 296 -14.73 -2.64 -14.17
N HIS A 297 -15.24 -2.71 -15.40
CA HIS A 297 -16.52 -3.37 -15.63
C HIS A 297 -16.28 -4.87 -15.83
N ILE A 298 -16.74 -5.68 -14.88
CA ILE A 298 -16.70 -7.13 -15.00
C ILE A 298 -18.04 -7.59 -15.60
N PRO A 299 -18.08 -8.02 -16.87
CA PRO A 299 -19.31 -8.52 -17.45
C PRO A 299 -19.72 -9.81 -16.72
N PHE A 300 -20.89 -9.80 -16.08
CA PHE A 300 -21.43 -11.01 -15.49
C PHE A 300 -22.07 -11.86 -16.60
N PRO A 301 -21.73 -13.15 -16.73
CA PRO A 301 -22.45 -14.05 -17.61
C PRO A 301 -23.83 -14.30 -17.00
N SER A 302 -24.83 -13.52 -17.38
CA SER A 302 -26.22 -13.78 -17.00
C SER A 302 -26.69 -15.06 -17.71
N SER A 303 -26.52 -16.21 -17.07
CA SER A 303 -27.15 -17.46 -17.51
C SER A 303 -28.68 -17.33 -17.55
N SER A 304 -29.25 -16.37 -16.82
CA SER A 304 -30.65 -15.95 -16.88
C SER A 304 -31.08 -15.28 -18.20
N PHE A 305 -30.16 -14.96 -19.11
CA PHE A 305 -30.51 -14.41 -20.43
C PHE A 305 -30.88 -15.48 -21.47
N ARG A 306 -30.65 -16.77 -21.19
CA ARG A 306 -31.00 -17.85 -22.13
C ARG A 306 -32.44 -18.34 -22.03
N ASP A 307 -33.09 -18.17 -20.88
CA ASP A 307 -34.46 -18.65 -20.64
C ASP A 307 -35.50 -17.52 -20.53
N ARG A 308 -35.12 -16.24 -20.66
CA ARG A 308 -36.08 -15.15 -20.74
C ARG A 308 -36.72 -15.14 -22.13
N SER A 309 -38.04 -15.27 -22.17
CA SER A 309 -38.81 -15.18 -23.40
C SER A 309 -38.61 -13.81 -24.05
N ALA A 310 -38.71 -13.71 -25.38
CA ALA A 310 -38.60 -12.44 -26.09
C ALA A 310 -39.67 -11.40 -25.64
N GLU A 311 -40.67 -11.83 -24.88
CA GLU A 311 -41.73 -10.99 -24.31
C GLU A 311 -41.30 -10.31 -23.00
N ASP A 312 -40.49 -10.98 -22.16
CA ASP A 312 -39.93 -10.39 -20.93
C ASP A 312 -38.95 -9.22 -21.22
N LEU A 313 -38.29 -9.27 -22.39
CA LEU A 313 -37.42 -8.21 -22.90
C LEU A 313 -38.22 -6.96 -23.35
N LYS A 314 -39.52 -7.11 -23.64
CA LYS A 314 -40.40 -5.98 -24.02
C LYS A 314 -41.09 -5.32 -22.83
N ALA A 315 -41.18 -6.00 -21.69
CA ALA A 315 -41.89 -5.54 -20.50
C ALA A 315 -41.15 -4.46 -19.68
N GLY A 316 -40.04 -3.90 -20.18
CA GLY A 316 -39.34 -2.80 -19.50
C GLY A 316 -38.71 -3.20 -18.17
N CYS A 317 -38.46 -4.49 -17.94
CA CYS A 317 -37.59 -4.93 -16.86
C CYS A 317 -36.18 -4.48 -17.21
N GLY A 318 -35.75 -3.37 -16.59
CA GLY A 318 -34.60 -2.58 -17.01
C GLY A 318 -33.33 -3.39 -17.20
N GLU A 319 -32.48 -2.93 -18.12
CA GLU A 319 -31.12 -3.42 -18.37
C GLU A 319 -30.19 -3.36 -17.11
N GLU A 320 -30.72 -2.98 -15.94
CA GLU A 320 -30.03 -2.76 -14.68
C GLU A 320 -29.66 -4.04 -13.90
N GLU A 321 -30.10 -5.24 -14.31
CA GLU A 321 -29.74 -6.48 -13.59
C GLU A 321 -28.34 -7.03 -13.93
N THR A 322 -27.53 -6.30 -14.69
CA THR A 322 -26.13 -6.67 -14.99
C THR A 322 -25.13 -5.85 -14.16
N VAL A 323 -25.38 -5.63 -12.87
CA VAL A 323 -24.49 -4.80 -12.05
C VAL A 323 -23.59 -5.66 -11.15
N CYS A 324 -22.45 -6.06 -11.69
CA CYS A 324 -21.22 -6.10 -10.91
C CYS A 324 -20.30 -5.04 -11.51
N LYS A 325 -20.44 -3.82 -10.98
CA LYS A 325 -19.51 -2.73 -11.26
C LYS A 325 -18.50 -2.75 -10.12
N ASP A 326 -17.27 -3.17 -10.41
CA ASP A 326 -16.20 -3.12 -9.41
C ASP A 326 -15.42 -1.81 -9.62
N VAL A 327 -15.30 -1.03 -8.55
CA VAL A 327 -14.44 0.15 -8.52
C VAL A 327 -13.14 -0.26 -7.89
N VAL A 328 -12.06 0.04 -8.57
CA VAL A 328 -10.74 -0.12 -8.00
C VAL A 328 -10.33 1.23 -7.46
N LEU A 329 -10.18 1.28 -6.15
CA LEU A 329 -9.69 2.41 -5.40
C LEU A 329 -8.22 2.20 -5.01
N PHE A 330 -7.48 3.29 -4.88
CA PHE A 330 -6.07 3.24 -4.51
C PHE A 330 -5.87 4.07 -3.24
N GLU A 331 -5.30 3.48 -2.17
CA GLU A 331 -4.97 4.18 -0.91
C GLU A 331 -3.52 4.05 -0.52
#